data_AF-A0A0S3U8F3-F1
#
_entry.id   AF-A0A0S3U8F3-F1
#
_cell.length_a   1.000
_cell.length_b   1.000
_cell.length_c   1.000
_cell.angle_alpha   90.00
_cell.angle_beta   90.00
_cell.angle_gamma   90.00
#
_symmetry.space_group_name_H-M   'P 1'
#
loop_
_entity.id
_entity.type
_entity.pdbx_description
1 polymer ?
#
loop_
_entity_poly.entity_id
_entity_poly.type
_entity_poly.pdbx_seq_one_letter_code
_entity_poly.pdbx_strand_id
1 'polypeptide(L)' 'MLHCPELTEFESLAHLYVSNGALVIEPHQGQTLTACDQIPKMVQAFLTANPDTHCFRVFVLFGGEYLEMQLENVLLFS' A
#
# COMPACT_ATOMS: atom_id res chain seq x y z
N MET A 1 -10.96 -6.00 18.71
CA MET A 1 -10.64 -4.74 17.98
C MET A 1 -9.20 -4.85 17.52
N LEU A 2 -8.97 -4.94 16.20
CA LEU A 2 -7.63 -4.71 15.66
C LEU A 2 -7.37 -3.22 15.72
N HIS A 3 -6.28 -2.83 16.39
CA HIS A 3 -5.82 -1.45 16.51
C HIS A 3 -4.97 -1.15 15.28
N CYS A 4 -5.50 -0.38 14.33
CA CYS A 4 -4.71 0.14 13.21
C CYS A 4 -3.91 1.35 13.73
N PRO A 5 -2.58 1.37 13.64
CA PRO A 5 -1.79 2.57 13.91
C PRO A 5 -2.09 3.65 12.85
N GLU A 6 -2.30 4.89 13.27
CA GLU A 6 -2.44 6.06 12.38
C GLU A 6 -1.08 6.34 11.71
N LEU A 7 -1.09 6.45 10.37
CA LEU A 7 0.10 6.71 9.55
C LEU A 7 -0.02 8.09 8.89
N THR A 8 0.50 9.09 9.58
CA THR A 8 0.51 10.50 9.17
C THR A 8 1.52 10.74 8.04
N GLU A 9 1.03 10.72 6.78
CA GLU A 9 1.40 11.60 5.65
C GLU A 9 0.90 11.06 4.28
N PHE A 10 0.66 9.75 4.14
CA PHE A 10 0.14 9.12 2.90
C PHE A 10 -1.39 8.97 2.84
N GLU A 11 -2.07 9.27 3.96
CA GLU A 11 -3.53 9.20 4.11
C GLU A 11 -4.32 10.15 3.20
N SER A 12 -3.68 11.09 2.51
CA SER A 12 -4.42 11.97 1.58
C SER A 12 -4.85 11.26 0.29
N LEU A 13 -4.27 10.10 -0.05
CA LEU A 13 -4.46 9.45 -1.35
C LEU A 13 -5.04 8.02 -1.26
N ALA A 14 -4.72 7.25 -0.22
CA ALA A 14 -5.19 5.86 -0.08
C ALA A 14 -5.20 5.36 1.37
N HIS A 15 -6.06 4.37 1.63
CA HIS A 15 -6.03 3.51 2.81
C HIS A 15 -5.05 2.35 2.59
N LEU A 16 -4.12 2.16 3.52
CA LEU A 16 -3.17 1.04 3.50
C LEU A 16 -3.39 0.13 4.71
N TYR A 17 -3.50 -1.18 4.47
CA TYR A 17 -3.64 -2.16 5.54
C TYR A 17 -3.09 -3.52 5.15
N VAL A 18 -2.79 -4.36 6.14
CA VAL A 18 -2.29 -5.72 5.91
C VAL A 18 -3.43 -6.73 6.08
N SER A 19 -3.62 -7.60 5.09
CA SER A 19 -4.59 -8.69 5.13
C SER A 19 -3.98 -9.96 4.57
N ASN A 20 -3.99 -11.04 5.35
CA ASN A 20 -3.46 -12.36 4.94
C ASN A 20 -2.03 -12.32 4.35
N GLY A 21 -1.13 -11.55 4.95
CA GLY A 21 0.26 -11.41 4.51
C GLY A 21 0.45 -10.56 3.25
N ALA A 22 -0.59 -9.84 2.80
CA ALA A 22 -0.52 -8.90 1.71
C ALA A 22 -0.81 -7.48 2.19
N LEU A 23 -0.08 -6.50 1.65
CA LEU A 23 -0.37 -5.08 1.83
C LEU A 23 -1.41 -4.67 0.79
N VAL A 24 -2.55 -4.19 1.25
CA VAL A 24 -3.64 -3.70 0.41
C VAL A 24 -3.61 -2.18 0.40
N ILE A 25 -3.71 -1.60 -0.80
CA ILE A 25 -3.74 -0.15 -1.05
C ILE A 25 -5.06 0.18 -1.76
N GLU A 26 -5.93 0.90 -1.06
CA GLU A 26 -7.23 1.32 -1.57
C GLU A 26 -7.27 2.86 -1.72
N PRO A 27 -7.35 3.40 -2.94
CA PRO A 27 -7.45 4.84 -3.13
C PRO A 27 -8.72 5.40 -2.48
N HIS A 28 -8.63 6.64 -2.03
CA HIS A 28 -9.82 7.36 -1.55
C HIS A 28 -10.82 7.58 -2.68
N GLN A 29 -12.12 7.70 -2.35
CA GLN A 29 -13.16 7.90 -3.36
C GLN A 29 -12.84 9.07 -4.30
N GLY A 30 -12.91 8.80 -5.61
CA GLY A 30 -12.63 9.78 -6.66
C GLY A 30 -11.15 10.01 -6.95
N GLN A 31 -10.24 9.33 -6.24
CA GLN A 31 -8.81 9.36 -6.53
C GLN A 31 -8.39 8.16 -7.36
N THR A 32 -7.45 8.39 -8.26
CA THR A 32 -6.81 7.34 -9.07
C THR A 32 -5.33 7.34 -8.74
N LEU A 33 -4.81 6.20 -8.28
CA LEU A 33 -3.37 6.02 -8.13
C LEU A 33 -2.76 5.85 -9.53
N THR A 34 -1.90 6.79 -9.93
CA THR A 34 -1.12 6.65 -11.15
C THR A 34 0.10 5.75 -10.86
N ALA A 35 0.09 4.59 -11.49
CA ALA A 35 0.63 3.35 -10.93
C ALA A 35 2.16 3.13 -10.95
N CYS A 36 2.99 4.16 -11.21
CA CYS A 36 4.45 3.93 -11.27
C CYS A 36 5.22 4.59 -10.14
N ASP A 37 4.98 5.87 -9.84
CA ASP A 37 5.90 6.61 -8.96
C ASP A 37 5.44 6.70 -7.50
N GLN A 38 4.15 6.49 -7.24
CA GLN A 38 3.56 6.70 -5.92
C GLN A 38 3.47 5.40 -5.11
N ILE A 39 3.13 4.27 -5.76
CA ILE A 39 2.97 2.97 -5.10
C ILE A 39 4.26 2.53 -4.38
N PRO A 40 5.46 2.57 -5.01
CA PRO A 40 6.70 2.25 -4.32
C PRO A 40 6.94 3.08 -3.05
N LYS A 41 6.70 4.39 -3.13
CA LYS A 41 6.90 5.32 -2.00
C LYS A 41 5.92 5.05 -0.87
N MET A 42 4.66 4.78 -1.20
CA MET A 42 3.61 4.45 -0.23
C MET A 42 3.92 3.14 0.50
N VAL A 43 4.34 2.11 -0.25
CA VAL A 43 4.72 0.81 0.33
C VAL A 43 5.96 0.95 1.21
N GLN A 44 6.99 1.65 0.75
CA GLN A 44 8.21 1.87 1.52
C GLN A 44 7.93 2.64 2.80
N ALA A 45 7.14 3.72 2.74
CA ALA A 45 6.79 4.49 3.92
C ALA A 45 5.98 3.68 4.93
N PHE A 46 5.02 2.88 4.45
CA PHE A 46 4.23 1.99 5.29
C PHE A 46 5.13 0.99 6.03
N LEU A 47 6.03 0.30 5.32
CA LEU A 47 6.95 -0.68 5.91
C LEU A 47 7.97 -0.03 6.85
N THR A 48 8.44 1.18 6.53
CA THR A 48 9.35 1.94 7.39
C THR A 48 8.69 2.31 8.71
N ALA A 49 7.41 2.71 8.67
CA ALA A 49 6.66 3.05 9.86
C ALA A 49 6.15 1.81 10.63
N ASN A 50 6.07 0.65 9.97
CA ASN A 50 5.61 -0.62 10.56
C ASN A 50 6.64 -1.74 10.32
N PRO A 51 7.83 -1.68 10.94
CA PRO A 51 8.95 -2.58 10.65
C PRO A 51 8.64 -4.06 10.95
N ASP A 52 7.67 -4.34 11.81
CA ASP A 52 7.19 -5.70 12.13
C ASP A 52 6.20 -6.26 11.08
N THR A 53 5.86 -5.48 10.05
CA THR A 53 5.00 -5.95 8.97
C THR A 53 5.76 -6.92 8.07
N HIS A 54 5.29 -8.16 8.04
CA HIS A 54 5.72 -9.15 7.07
C HIS A 54 4.67 -9.27 5.96
N CYS A 55 4.88 -8.57 4.85
CA CYS A 55 4.12 -8.77 3.62
C CYS A 55 5.04 -9.23 2.49
N PHE A 56 4.49 -10.02 1.57
CA PHE A 56 5.22 -10.54 0.40
C PHE A 56 4.55 -10.15 -0.91
N ARG A 57 3.33 -9.58 -0.83
CA ARG A 57 2.50 -9.16 -1.96
C ARG A 57 1.89 -7.80 -1.67
N VAL A 58 1.66 -7.03 -2.72
CA VAL A 58 0.93 -5.76 -2.67
C VAL A 58 -0.29 -5.87 -3.58
N PHE A 59 -1.47 -5.53 -3.08
CA PHE A 59 -2.69 -5.41 -3.88
C PHE A 59 -3.08 -3.95 -3.98
N VAL A 60 -3.34 -3.48 -5.20
CA VAL A 60 -3.74 -2.09 -5.46
C VAL A 60 -5.11 -2.10 -6.12
N LEU A 61 -6.08 -1.41 -5.52
CA LEU A 61 -7.40 -1.26 -6.11
C LEU A 61 -7.36 -0.21 -7.23
N PHE A 62 -7.63 -0.63 -8.46
CA PHE A 62 -7.67 0.20 -9.66
C PHE A 62 -8.95 -0.07 -10.44
N GLY A 63 -9.77 0.96 -10.70
CA GLY A 63 -11.00 0.80 -11.49
C GLY A 63 -12.03 -0.19 -10.92
N GLY A 64 -11.95 -0.51 -9.63
CA GLY A 64 -12.80 -1.52 -8.96
C GLY A 64 -12.21 -2.93 -8.90
N GLU A 65 -11.00 -3.14 -9.45
CA GLU A 65 -10.31 -4.44 -9.43
C GLU A 65 -9.01 -4.37 -8.64
N TYR A 66 -8.66 -5.45 -7.96
CA TYR A 66 -7.37 -5.55 -7.26
C TYR A 66 -6.30 -6.11 -8.21
N LEU A 67 -5.27 -5.32 -8.46
CA LEU A 67 -4.07 -5.76 -9.17
C LEU A 67 -3.04 -6.26 -8.16
N GLU A 68 -2.55 -7.48 -8.36
CA GLU A 68 -1.45 -8.04 -7.57
C GLU A 68 -0.11 -7.58 -8.12
N MET A 69 0.75 -7.07 -7.25
CA MET A 69 2.15 -6.75 -7.51
C MET A 69 3.02 -7.50 -6.50
N GLN A 70 4.09 -8.15 -6.97
CA GLN A 70 5.07 -8.73 -6.06
C GLN A 70 5.85 -7.62 -5.35
N LEU A 71 6.07 -7.76 -4.04
CA LEU A 71 6.72 -6.71 -3.24
C LEU A 71 8.14 -6.39 -3.74
N GLU A 72 8.88 -7.39 -4.19
CA GLU A 72 10.21 -7.22 -4.80
C GLU A 72 10.17 -6.26 -6.00
N ASN A 73 9.14 -6.36 -6.85
CA ASN A 73 8.98 -5.49 -8.01
C ASN A 73 8.56 -4.07 -7.61
N VAL A 74 8.04 -3.86 -6.40
CA VAL A 74 7.70 -2.54 -5.89
C VAL A 74 8.92 -1.85 -5.29
N LEU A 75 9.80 -2.59 -4.61
CA LEU A 75 10.99 -2.03 -3.94
C LEU A 75 12.18 -1.79 -4.89
N LEU A 76 12.19 -2.37 -6.09
CA LEU A 76 13.28 -2.23 -7.07
C LEU A 76 13.35 -0.87 -7.80
N PHE A 77 12.38 0.03 -7.59
CA PHE A 77 12.27 1.34 -8.27
C PHE A 77 12.75 2.53 -7.40
N SER A 78 13.74 2.34 -6.52
CA SER A 78 14.37 3.42 -5.74
C SER A 78 15.51 4.11 -6.47
#